data_AF-A0A835NAY4-F1
#
_entry.id   AF-A0A835NAY4-F1
#
_cell.length_a   1.000
_cell.length_b   1.000
_cell.length_c   1.000
_cell.angle_alpha   90.00
_cell.angle_beta   90.00
_cell.angle_gamma   90.00
#
_symmetry.space_group_name_H-M   'P 1'
#
loop_
_entity.id
_entity.type
_entity.pdbx_description
1 polymer ?
#
loop_
_entity_poly.entity_id
_entity_poly.type
_entity_poly.pdbx_seq_one_letter_code
_entity_poly.pdbx_strand_id
1 'polypeptide(L)'
;MGECKTFELEQGWEYMQKGITKLKGILDGSLEQFNSEDYMMLYTTIYNMCTQKPPNDYSQQLYDKYKEAFQDYINSTVLPSIREKHNEFMLRELMKRWANHKIMVRWLSRFFHYLDRYFIARRSLPPLNEVGLTCFCDLKVNSKAKDVVLDVKVQRELLVVHVNQLLEKEHSGVHSLLRDDKLDDLSRMFRLYNKVTRGLEPVSNVFKQHITAEGTTLVQQVEDAASCQVLIRKIIELHDKYMTYVTDCFQNHTLFHKAMKEAFEIFCNKTIAGSSSAEQLATFCDTILRKGGSDKLNDEAIEEMLEKVVKLLAYISDKDFFAEFYRKKLARGLLFDRSANNEHERSLLSKLKQQCGDLQLAKEHHSSFDEYIGNNPSTRPGIDLQVSVLTIGYWPSYKSSDINLPAEMARGVEVFKEFYDNKNKHRKLTWIFSLGSCHINAKFDQKPIELVVITYQACLLMLFNTSDKLSYPEIMTQSNLSNDDLPRLLHSLSCEKYKILSKEPNTKIVTQNDSFEFNHKFNDRMRRIKVPLPLVDERKKVVEDVHKDRRYAIDAAIVRIMKELESFGLSTANLGPDIKAIKKRIEDLISQEYLEREKENPNMFRGVEGYAGPVRKV
;
A
#
# COMPACT_ATOMS: atom_id res chain seq x y z
N MET A 1 -90.11 33.86 -21.03
CA MET A 1 -89.51 32.99 -20.00
C MET A 1 -88.15 32.54 -20.52
N GLY A 2 -87.09 32.73 -19.74
CA GLY A 2 -85.79 32.10 -19.99
C GLY A 2 -85.49 31.23 -18.79
N GLU A 3 -85.29 29.93 -19.01
CA GLU A 3 -85.10 28.97 -17.92
C GLU A 3 -83.77 29.22 -17.22
N CYS A 4 -83.83 29.61 -15.95
CA CYS A 4 -82.66 29.64 -15.09
C CYS A 4 -82.33 28.19 -14.75
N LYS A 5 -81.42 27.57 -15.52
CA LYS A 5 -80.89 26.23 -15.21
C LYS A 5 -80.29 26.26 -13.81
N THR A 6 -80.94 25.57 -12.87
CA THR A 6 -80.33 25.17 -11.60
C THR A 6 -79.09 24.35 -11.91
N PHE A 7 -77.98 24.71 -11.28
CA PHE A 7 -76.68 24.10 -11.48
C PHE A 7 -76.44 23.16 -10.30
N GLU A 8 -76.50 21.85 -10.56
CA GLU A 8 -76.39 20.80 -9.54
C GLU A 8 -74.98 20.77 -8.91
N LEU A 9 -74.92 20.44 -7.62
CA LEU A 9 -73.67 20.40 -6.85
C LEU A 9 -72.68 19.42 -7.46
N GLU A 10 -73.15 18.24 -7.85
CA GLU A 10 -72.34 17.14 -8.37
C GLU A 10 -71.67 17.52 -9.69
N GLN A 11 -72.43 18.14 -10.61
CA GLN A 11 -71.93 18.62 -11.90
C GLN A 11 -70.89 19.72 -11.69
N GLY A 12 -71.17 20.69 -10.81
CA GLY A 12 -70.23 21.75 -10.45
C GLY A 12 -68.95 21.25 -9.78
N TRP A 13 -69.09 20.24 -8.90
CA TRP A 13 -67.96 19.61 -8.22
C TRP A 13 -67.09 18.81 -9.18
N GLU A 14 -67.64 18.20 -10.23
CA GLU A 14 -66.85 17.49 -11.25
C GLU A 14 -65.88 18.44 -11.98
N TYR A 15 -66.32 19.64 -12.34
CA TYR A 15 -65.44 20.67 -12.91
C TYR A 15 -64.37 21.12 -11.90
N MET A 16 -64.74 21.30 -10.63
CA MET A 16 -63.78 21.63 -9.58
C MET A 16 -62.76 20.52 -9.32
N GLN A 17 -63.16 19.24 -9.42
CA GLN A 17 -62.29 18.08 -9.29
C GLN A 17 -61.31 17.96 -10.47
N LYS A 18 -61.72 18.32 -11.70
CA LYS A 18 -60.79 18.45 -12.83
C LYS A 18 -59.75 19.55 -12.57
N GLY A 19 -60.18 20.69 -12.00
CA GLY A 19 -59.27 21.74 -11.53
C GLY A 19 -58.31 21.28 -10.42
N ILE A 20 -58.80 20.60 -9.39
CA ILE A 20 -57.99 20.02 -8.30
C ILE A 20 -56.99 19.00 -8.85
N THR A 21 -57.39 18.17 -9.81
CA THR A 21 -56.53 17.16 -10.43
C THR A 21 -55.43 17.80 -11.27
N LYS A 22 -55.75 18.82 -12.08
CA LYS A 22 -54.75 19.64 -12.80
C LYS A 22 -53.76 20.25 -11.81
N LEU A 23 -54.25 20.86 -10.72
CA LEU A 23 -53.41 21.42 -9.66
C LEU A 23 -52.48 20.36 -9.02
N LYS A 24 -52.97 19.16 -8.69
CA LYS A 24 -52.13 18.05 -8.18
C LYS A 24 -51.00 17.71 -9.17
N GLY A 25 -51.30 17.61 -10.46
CA GLY A 25 -50.29 17.39 -11.52
C GLY A 25 -49.20 18.46 -11.57
N ILE A 26 -49.54 19.74 -11.36
CA ILE A 26 -48.56 20.83 -11.28
C ILE A 26 -47.64 20.67 -10.06
N LEU A 27 -48.20 20.28 -8.91
CA LEU A 27 -47.42 20.06 -7.68
C LEU A 27 -46.41 18.90 -7.81
N ASP A 28 -46.75 17.87 -8.58
CA ASP A 28 -45.85 16.75 -8.85
C ASP A 28 -44.91 16.96 -10.05
N GLY A 29 -44.98 18.13 -10.72
CA GLY A 29 -43.96 18.60 -11.68
C GLY A 29 -44.41 18.81 -13.12
N SER A 30 -45.72 18.83 -13.42
CA SER A 30 -46.22 19.18 -14.76
C SER A 30 -45.82 20.61 -15.16
N LEU A 31 -45.51 20.78 -16.46
CA LEU A 31 -45.19 22.08 -17.07
C LEU A 31 -46.44 22.93 -17.37
N GLU A 32 -47.63 22.32 -17.37
CA GLU A 32 -48.89 23.05 -17.56
C GLU A 32 -49.13 24.03 -16.41
N GLN A 33 -49.63 25.22 -16.71
CA GLN A 33 -50.04 26.19 -15.70
C GLN A 33 -51.51 26.55 -15.86
N PHE A 34 -52.12 27.05 -14.79
CA PHE A 34 -53.44 27.67 -14.87
C PHE A 34 -53.37 28.97 -15.67
N ASN A 35 -54.09 29.02 -16.78
CA ASN A 35 -54.28 30.26 -17.55
C ASN A 35 -55.48 31.07 -16.98
N SER A 36 -55.73 32.24 -17.56
CA SER A 36 -56.85 33.10 -17.13
C SER A 36 -58.22 32.46 -17.37
N GLU A 37 -58.37 31.62 -18.40
CA GLU A 37 -59.62 30.94 -18.74
C GLU A 37 -59.94 29.82 -17.74
N ASP A 38 -58.95 28.99 -17.38
CA ASP A 38 -59.07 27.97 -16.33
C ASP A 38 -59.51 28.63 -15.00
N TYR A 39 -58.85 29.73 -14.63
CA TYR A 39 -59.18 30.46 -13.40
C TYR A 39 -60.59 31.02 -13.44
N MET A 40 -60.97 31.69 -14.54
CA MET A 40 -62.31 32.26 -14.70
C MET A 40 -63.38 31.16 -14.70
N MET A 41 -63.15 30.03 -15.35
CA MET A 41 -64.05 28.88 -15.33
C MET A 41 -64.25 28.38 -13.89
N LEU A 42 -63.18 28.01 -13.19
CA LEU A 42 -63.26 27.43 -11.83
C LEU A 42 -63.85 28.42 -10.81
N TYR A 43 -63.44 29.69 -10.86
CA TYR A 43 -64.03 30.74 -10.00
C TYR A 43 -65.51 30.98 -10.31
N THR A 44 -65.89 31.01 -11.59
CA THR A 44 -67.30 31.21 -12.00
C THR A 44 -68.17 30.01 -11.63
N THR A 45 -67.62 28.78 -11.69
CA THR A 45 -68.30 27.57 -11.21
C THR A 45 -68.63 27.66 -9.71
N ILE A 46 -67.66 28.06 -8.87
CA ILE A 46 -67.92 28.31 -7.43
C ILE A 46 -68.93 29.47 -7.25
N TYR A 47 -68.72 30.60 -7.93
CA TYR A 47 -69.60 31.77 -7.84
C TYR A 47 -71.07 31.42 -8.17
N ASN A 48 -71.29 30.67 -9.25
CA ASN A 48 -72.63 30.26 -9.66
C ASN A 48 -73.28 29.37 -8.59
N MET A 49 -72.57 28.35 -8.08
CA MET A 49 -73.10 27.48 -7.01
C MET A 49 -73.44 28.23 -5.71
N CYS A 50 -72.70 29.30 -5.39
CA CYS A 50 -72.92 30.13 -4.19
C CYS A 50 -73.96 31.24 -4.35
N THR A 51 -74.43 31.52 -5.58
CA THR A 51 -75.38 32.62 -5.86
C THR A 51 -76.78 32.16 -6.24
N GLN A 52 -77.02 30.85 -6.25
CA GLN A 52 -78.35 30.26 -6.41
C GLN A 52 -79.28 30.60 -5.24
N LYS A 53 -80.59 30.63 -5.51
CA LYS A 53 -81.61 30.82 -4.46
C LYS A 53 -81.79 29.51 -3.66
N PRO A 54 -82.14 29.58 -2.36
CA PRO A 54 -82.55 28.41 -1.59
C PRO A 54 -83.65 27.63 -2.30
N PRO A 55 -83.62 26.28 -2.30
CA PRO A 55 -82.73 25.42 -1.50
C PRO A 55 -81.33 25.17 -2.09
N ASN A 56 -80.99 25.74 -3.25
CA ASN A 56 -79.80 25.37 -4.03
C ASN A 56 -78.55 26.24 -3.74
N ASP A 57 -78.52 26.95 -2.61
CA ASP A 57 -77.32 27.65 -2.13
C ASP A 57 -76.37 26.61 -1.50
N TYR A 58 -75.29 26.29 -2.21
CA TYR A 58 -74.32 25.28 -1.78
C TYR A 58 -73.12 25.84 -1.02
N SER A 59 -73.17 27.10 -0.55
CA SER A 59 -72.01 27.78 0.04
C SER A 59 -71.41 27.05 1.25
N GLN A 60 -72.24 26.45 2.11
CA GLN A 60 -71.79 25.61 3.23
C GLN A 60 -71.12 24.32 2.74
N GLN A 61 -71.77 23.61 1.83
CA GLN A 61 -71.25 22.35 1.29
C GLN A 61 -69.93 22.55 0.56
N LEU A 62 -69.75 23.68 -0.14
CA LEU A 62 -68.49 24.04 -0.79
C LEU A 62 -67.37 24.39 0.19
N TYR A 63 -67.70 24.96 1.36
CA TYR A 63 -66.75 25.18 2.45
C TYR A 63 -66.25 23.84 3.04
N ASP A 64 -67.17 22.88 3.23
CA ASP A 64 -66.81 21.54 3.72
C ASP A 64 -66.02 20.75 2.65
N LYS A 65 -66.45 20.81 1.38
CA LYS A 65 -65.75 20.21 0.22
C LYS A 65 -64.35 20.80 -0.02
N TYR A 66 -64.13 22.08 0.29
CA TYR A 66 -62.79 22.69 0.27
C TYR A 66 -61.86 21.99 1.28
N LYS A 67 -62.34 21.69 2.49
CA LYS A 67 -61.58 20.98 3.52
C LYS A 67 -61.32 19.52 3.12
N GLU A 68 -62.34 18.82 2.60
CA GLU A 68 -62.21 17.47 2.08
C GLU A 68 -61.10 17.37 1.01
N ALA A 69 -61.02 18.32 0.07
CA ALA A 69 -60.01 18.32 -0.99
C ALA A 69 -58.55 18.34 -0.47
N PHE A 70 -58.29 18.99 0.68
CA PHE A 70 -56.98 18.92 1.34
C PHE A 70 -56.78 17.60 2.08
N GLN A 71 -57.80 17.10 2.78
CA GLN A 71 -57.73 15.82 3.47
C GLN A 71 -57.44 14.68 2.49
N ASP A 72 -58.09 14.67 1.32
CA ASP A 72 -57.84 13.73 0.24
C ASP A 72 -56.41 13.81 -0.27
N TYR A 73 -55.92 15.00 -0.64
CA TYR A 73 -54.53 15.18 -1.09
C TYR A 73 -53.51 14.73 -0.04
N ILE A 74 -53.76 15.05 1.22
CA ILE A 74 -52.89 14.68 2.33
C ILE A 74 -52.86 13.15 2.50
N ASN A 75 -54.02 12.49 2.46
CA ASN A 75 -54.13 11.04 2.62
C ASN A 75 -53.63 10.26 1.39
N SER A 76 -53.91 10.73 0.18
CA SER A 76 -53.56 10.04 -1.07
C SER A 76 -52.10 10.22 -1.48
N THR A 77 -51.49 11.36 -1.16
CA THR A 77 -50.22 11.78 -1.79
C THR A 77 -49.16 12.16 -0.77
N VAL A 78 -49.48 13.01 0.22
CA VAL A 78 -48.50 13.49 1.20
C VAL A 78 -48.08 12.39 2.18
N LEU A 79 -49.05 11.72 2.81
CA LEU A 79 -48.77 10.69 3.82
C LEU A 79 -48.00 9.48 3.26
N PRO A 80 -48.35 8.88 2.10
CA PRO A 80 -47.57 7.79 1.52
C PRO A 80 -46.13 8.21 1.22
N SER A 81 -45.93 9.35 0.55
CA SER A 81 -44.60 9.85 0.15
C SER A 81 -43.62 10.02 1.32
N ILE A 82 -44.13 10.30 2.53
CA ILE A 82 -43.31 10.49 3.72
C ILE A 82 -43.13 9.18 4.51
N ARG A 83 -44.12 8.26 4.51
CA ARG A 83 -44.05 6.98 5.25
C ARG A 83 -42.90 6.08 4.77
N GLU A 84 -42.55 6.15 3.49
CA GLU A 84 -41.48 5.36 2.86
C GLU A 84 -40.08 5.91 3.17
N LYS A 85 -39.95 7.04 3.87
CA LYS A 85 -38.68 7.74 4.10
C LYS A 85 -38.37 7.88 5.58
N HIS A 86 -37.08 7.85 5.90
CA HIS A 86 -36.57 7.95 7.27
C HIS A 86 -35.51 9.06 7.41
N ASN A 87 -35.29 9.51 8.63
CA ASN A 87 -34.24 10.47 9.03
C ASN A 87 -34.21 11.72 8.12
N GLU A 88 -33.04 12.12 7.61
CA GLU A 88 -32.88 13.33 6.79
C GLU A 88 -33.73 13.31 5.50
N PHE A 89 -33.88 12.14 4.86
CA PHE A 89 -34.68 11.99 3.65
C PHE A 89 -36.18 12.22 3.90
N MET A 90 -36.66 11.82 5.08
CA MET A 90 -38.03 12.12 5.54
C MET A 90 -38.23 13.64 5.71
N LEU A 91 -37.25 14.34 6.30
CA LEU A 91 -37.31 15.79 6.49
C LEU A 91 -37.26 16.56 5.15
N ARG A 92 -36.39 16.15 4.21
CA ARG A 92 -36.32 16.73 2.86
C ARG A 92 -37.64 16.58 2.11
N GLU A 93 -38.27 15.41 2.18
CA GLU A 93 -39.60 15.18 1.57
C GLU A 93 -40.70 15.99 2.25
N LEU A 94 -40.72 16.04 3.59
CA LEU A 94 -41.70 16.84 4.34
C LEU A 94 -41.62 18.34 3.96
N MET A 95 -40.40 18.89 3.81
CA MET A 95 -40.21 20.26 3.33
C MET A 95 -40.73 20.46 1.89
N LYS A 96 -40.46 19.52 0.97
CA LYS A 96 -40.98 19.55 -0.40
C LYS A 96 -42.52 19.54 -0.40
N ARG A 97 -43.13 18.61 0.35
CA ARG A 97 -44.60 18.47 0.43
C ARG A 97 -45.25 19.68 1.09
N TRP A 98 -44.61 20.32 2.08
CA TRP A 98 -45.08 21.59 2.64
C TRP A 98 -45.02 22.76 1.66
N ALA A 99 -43.95 22.86 0.85
CA ALA A 99 -43.86 23.86 -0.20
C ALA A 99 -44.99 23.70 -1.23
N ASN A 100 -45.24 22.47 -1.68
CA ASN A 100 -46.35 22.12 -2.57
C ASN A 100 -47.73 22.43 -1.93
N HIS A 101 -47.92 22.09 -0.66
CA HIS A 101 -49.17 22.35 0.07
C HIS A 101 -49.51 23.85 0.09
N LYS A 102 -48.52 24.73 0.34
CA LYS A 102 -48.74 26.19 0.28
C LYS A 102 -49.16 26.68 -1.10
N ILE A 103 -48.65 26.08 -2.18
CA ILE A 103 -49.08 26.38 -3.55
C ILE A 103 -50.53 25.92 -3.76
N MET A 104 -50.90 24.75 -3.24
CA MET A 104 -52.27 24.23 -3.29
C MET A 104 -53.26 25.15 -2.56
N VAL A 105 -52.94 25.59 -1.34
CA VAL A 105 -53.74 26.56 -0.57
C VAL A 105 -53.92 27.86 -1.35
N ARG A 106 -52.84 28.41 -1.91
CA ARG A 106 -52.90 29.66 -2.69
C ARG A 106 -53.84 29.58 -3.89
N TRP A 107 -53.88 28.44 -4.60
CA TRP A 107 -54.76 28.26 -5.76
C TRP A 107 -56.21 27.93 -5.36
N LEU A 108 -56.44 27.06 -4.37
CA LEU A 108 -57.80 26.75 -3.95
C LEU A 108 -58.48 27.93 -3.28
N SER A 109 -57.82 28.68 -2.39
CA SER A 109 -58.40 29.91 -1.81
C SER A 109 -58.70 30.98 -2.88
N ARG A 110 -58.00 30.95 -4.03
CA ARG A 110 -58.30 31.81 -5.19
C ARG A 110 -59.57 31.38 -5.92
N PHE A 111 -59.73 30.10 -6.26
CA PHE A 111 -60.94 29.62 -6.93
C PHE A 111 -62.19 29.77 -6.03
N PHE A 112 -62.04 29.57 -4.72
CA PHE A 112 -63.11 29.68 -3.74
C PHE A 112 -63.25 31.08 -3.10
N HIS A 113 -62.56 32.11 -3.61
CA HIS A 113 -62.48 33.44 -2.98
C HIS A 113 -63.86 34.10 -2.74
N TYR A 114 -64.89 33.73 -3.50
CA TYR A 114 -66.26 34.17 -3.25
C TYR A 114 -66.77 33.77 -1.85
N LEU A 115 -66.43 32.56 -1.37
CA LEU A 115 -66.80 32.10 -0.03
C LEU A 115 -66.13 32.96 1.05
N ASP A 116 -64.82 33.21 0.96
CA ASP A 116 -64.09 34.11 1.87
C ASP A 116 -64.77 35.48 1.96
N ARG A 117 -65.07 36.08 0.81
CA ARG A 117 -65.59 37.45 0.73
C ARG A 117 -67.04 37.60 1.20
N TYR A 118 -67.89 36.57 1.02
CA TYR A 118 -69.34 36.71 1.24
C TYR A 118 -69.94 35.70 2.21
N PHE A 119 -69.61 34.41 2.12
CA PHE A 119 -70.22 33.38 2.96
C PHE A 119 -69.56 33.33 4.35
N ILE A 120 -68.25 33.17 4.37
CA ILE A 120 -67.39 33.06 5.57
C ILE A 120 -67.49 34.35 6.39
N ALA A 121 -67.36 35.51 5.73
CA ALA A 121 -67.50 36.82 6.35
C ALA A 121 -68.86 37.06 7.03
N ARG A 122 -69.96 36.50 6.49
CA ARG A 122 -71.31 36.59 7.09
C ARG A 122 -71.55 35.59 8.22
N ARG A 123 -70.83 34.46 8.23
CA ARG A 123 -70.98 33.37 9.21
C ARG A 123 -69.92 33.40 10.31
N SER A 124 -68.93 34.30 10.23
CA SER A 124 -67.76 34.37 11.11
C SER A 124 -66.98 33.04 11.20
N LEU A 125 -66.88 32.34 10.07
CA LEU A 125 -66.10 31.11 9.96
C LEU A 125 -64.59 31.42 9.76
N PRO A 126 -63.68 30.48 10.05
CA PRO A 126 -62.26 30.60 9.70
C PRO A 126 -62.05 30.84 8.19
N PRO A 127 -61.15 31.75 7.78
CA PRO A 127 -60.83 31.97 6.37
C PRO A 127 -60.25 30.73 5.68
N LEU A 128 -60.50 30.57 4.39
CA LEU A 128 -60.06 29.39 3.62
C LEU A 128 -58.55 29.18 3.66
N ASN A 129 -57.76 30.26 3.66
CA ASN A 129 -56.31 30.19 3.77
C ASN A 129 -55.87 29.61 5.13
N GLU A 130 -56.56 29.92 6.22
CA GLU A 130 -56.29 29.36 7.55
C GLU A 130 -56.69 27.88 7.62
N VAL A 131 -57.88 27.52 7.13
CA VAL A 131 -58.36 26.13 7.04
C VAL A 131 -57.40 25.28 6.20
N GLY A 132 -56.94 25.81 5.06
CA GLY A 132 -56.00 25.13 4.17
C GLY A 132 -54.65 24.87 4.85
N LEU A 133 -54.12 25.83 5.60
CA LEU A 133 -52.83 25.68 6.31
C LEU A 133 -52.95 24.72 7.50
N THR A 134 -54.01 24.81 8.31
CA THR A 134 -54.20 23.96 9.50
C THR A 134 -54.29 22.47 9.14
N CYS A 135 -54.92 22.11 8.01
CA CYS A 135 -55.03 20.72 7.54
C CYS A 135 -53.69 19.98 7.45
N PHE A 136 -52.57 20.65 7.15
CA PHE A 136 -51.23 20.05 7.09
C PHE A 136 -50.49 20.12 8.45
N CYS A 137 -50.77 21.12 9.28
CA CYS A 137 -50.19 21.23 10.62
C CYS A 137 -50.64 20.09 11.55
N ASP A 138 -51.86 19.60 11.38
CA ASP A 138 -52.45 18.49 12.17
C ASP A 138 -51.90 17.10 11.79
N LEU A 139 -50.94 17.03 10.85
CA LEU A 139 -50.26 15.78 10.48
C LEU A 139 -49.52 15.17 11.68
N LYS A 140 -49.90 13.95 12.07
CA LYS A 140 -49.19 13.12 13.06
C LYS A 140 -47.70 12.91 12.76
N VAL A 141 -47.27 13.15 11.51
CA VAL A 141 -45.86 13.12 11.08
C VAL A 141 -45.03 14.24 11.74
N ASN A 142 -45.66 15.36 12.11
CA ASN A 142 -44.98 16.53 12.68
C ASN A 142 -44.37 16.27 14.06
N SER A 143 -44.80 15.24 14.81
CA SER A 143 -44.10 14.80 16.03
C SER A 143 -42.77 14.13 15.69
N LYS A 144 -42.81 13.06 14.88
CA LYS A 144 -41.61 12.33 14.42
C LYS A 144 -40.60 13.25 13.72
N ALA A 145 -41.07 14.24 12.96
CA ALA A 145 -40.21 15.22 12.33
C ALA A 145 -39.50 16.14 13.34
N LYS A 146 -40.17 16.55 14.43
CA LYS A 146 -39.53 17.29 15.53
C LYS A 146 -38.45 16.45 16.21
N ASP A 147 -38.71 15.17 16.46
CA ASP A 147 -37.75 14.27 17.12
C ASP A 147 -36.47 14.11 16.28
N VAL A 148 -36.58 13.88 14.96
CA VAL A 148 -35.42 13.79 14.06
C VAL A 148 -34.68 15.12 13.95
N VAL A 149 -35.38 16.27 13.89
CA VAL A 149 -34.74 17.59 13.89
C VAL A 149 -34.01 17.87 15.21
N LEU A 150 -34.57 17.42 16.34
CA LEU A 150 -33.96 17.57 17.66
C LEU A 150 -32.70 16.70 17.77
N ASP A 151 -32.75 15.43 17.36
CA ASP A 151 -31.60 14.52 17.35
C ASP A 151 -30.45 15.09 16.49
N VAL A 152 -30.74 15.53 15.26
CA VAL A 152 -29.73 16.16 14.38
C VAL A 152 -29.14 17.43 14.99
N LYS A 153 -29.96 18.27 15.64
CA LYS A 153 -29.47 19.49 16.34
C LYS A 153 -28.60 19.13 17.55
N VAL A 154 -29.04 18.21 18.39
CA VAL A 154 -28.30 17.77 19.58
C VAL A 154 -26.96 17.13 19.19
N GLN A 155 -26.94 16.28 18.17
CA GLN A 155 -25.69 15.72 17.64
C GLN A 155 -24.76 16.81 17.10
N ARG A 156 -25.28 17.82 16.38
CA ARG A 156 -24.47 18.93 15.89
C ARG A 156 -23.87 19.76 17.03
N GLU A 157 -24.70 20.24 17.95
CA GLU A 157 -24.23 21.11 19.04
C GLU A 157 -23.29 20.36 20.00
N LEU A 158 -23.56 19.09 20.33
CA LEU A 158 -22.73 18.34 21.28
C LEU A 158 -21.47 17.71 20.67
N LEU A 159 -21.51 17.23 19.42
CA LEU A 159 -20.41 16.46 18.81
C LEU A 159 -19.66 17.23 17.72
N VAL A 160 -20.35 18.03 16.89
CA VAL A 160 -19.73 18.71 15.75
C VAL A 160 -19.10 20.04 16.14
N VAL A 161 -19.82 20.87 16.91
CA VAL A 161 -19.32 22.19 17.35
C VAL A 161 -18.07 22.05 18.23
N HIS A 162 -18.03 21.02 19.09
CA HIS A 162 -16.95 20.77 20.03
C HIS A 162 -15.95 19.68 19.58
N VAL A 163 -15.97 19.27 18.31
CA VAL A 163 -15.22 18.08 17.84
C VAL A 163 -13.73 18.10 18.23
N ASN A 164 -12.99 19.16 17.91
CA ASN A 164 -11.56 19.24 18.27
C ASN A 164 -11.35 19.23 19.79
N GLN A 165 -12.16 20.01 20.53
CA GLN A 165 -12.10 20.08 22.00
C GLN A 165 -12.38 18.74 22.68
N LEU A 166 -13.21 17.88 22.08
CA LEU A 166 -13.50 16.54 22.59
C LEU A 166 -12.42 15.53 22.22
N LEU A 167 -11.92 15.56 20.97
CA LEU A 167 -10.96 14.59 20.46
C LEU A 167 -9.52 14.84 20.95
N GLU A 168 -9.14 16.09 21.21
CA GLU A 168 -7.79 16.50 21.63
C GLU A 168 -7.63 16.67 23.14
N LYS A 169 -8.68 16.40 23.94
CA LYS A 169 -8.68 16.63 25.39
C LYS A 169 -7.66 15.76 26.13
N GLU A 170 -6.82 16.39 26.94
CA GLU A 170 -5.60 15.83 27.55
C GLU A 170 -5.77 14.49 28.32
N HIS A 171 -6.96 14.24 28.89
CA HIS A 171 -7.25 13.04 29.70
C HIS A 171 -8.50 12.25 29.25
N SER A 172 -9.12 12.62 28.12
CA SER A 172 -10.34 11.94 27.63
C SER A 172 -10.52 11.97 26.12
N GLY A 173 -9.61 12.63 25.39
CA GLY A 173 -9.55 12.64 23.95
C GLY A 173 -8.89 11.37 23.41
N VAL A 174 -8.92 11.21 22.09
CA VAL A 174 -8.46 10.03 21.34
C VAL A 174 -7.06 9.60 21.77
N HIS A 175 -6.13 10.55 21.91
CA HIS A 175 -4.75 10.27 22.33
C HIS A 175 -4.65 9.64 23.73
N SER A 176 -5.47 10.07 24.69
CA SER A 176 -5.47 9.46 26.04
C SER A 176 -6.10 8.06 25.97
N LEU A 177 -7.23 7.92 25.27
CA LEU A 177 -7.94 6.64 25.18
C LEU A 177 -7.11 5.55 24.46
N LEU A 178 -6.29 5.91 23.47
CA LEU A 178 -5.39 4.99 22.77
C LEU A 178 -4.13 4.63 23.59
N ARG A 179 -3.60 5.58 24.36
CA ARG A 179 -2.44 5.36 25.25
C ARG A 179 -2.80 4.52 26.47
N ASP A 180 -4.00 4.76 27.03
CA ASP A 180 -4.48 4.17 28.27
C ASP A 180 -5.41 2.95 28.00
N ASP A 181 -5.37 2.42 26.77
CA ASP A 181 -6.04 1.21 26.24
C ASP A 181 -7.56 1.11 26.58
N LYS A 182 -8.28 2.22 26.41
CA LYS A 182 -9.71 2.37 26.76
C LYS A 182 -10.66 1.93 25.64
N LEU A 183 -10.68 0.62 25.36
CA LEU A 183 -11.43 0.01 24.24
C LEU A 183 -12.93 0.35 24.23
N ASP A 184 -13.62 0.29 25.37
CA ASP A 184 -15.05 0.59 25.48
C ASP A 184 -15.38 2.05 25.14
N ASP A 185 -14.51 2.98 25.53
CA ASP A 185 -14.71 4.41 25.28
C ASP A 185 -14.34 4.81 23.85
N LEU A 186 -13.33 4.16 23.25
CA LEU A 186 -13.04 4.23 21.81
C LEU A 186 -14.24 3.72 20.98
N SER A 187 -14.79 2.57 21.35
CA SER A 187 -15.97 1.97 20.71
C SER A 187 -17.21 2.86 20.86
N ARG A 188 -17.39 3.49 22.03
CA ARG A 188 -18.46 4.46 22.29
C ARG A 188 -18.30 5.70 21.43
N MET A 189 -17.09 6.26 21.35
CA MET A 189 -16.76 7.42 20.52
C MET A 189 -17.05 7.13 19.04
N PHE A 190 -16.58 5.99 18.53
CA PHE A 190 -16.87 5.55 17.16
C PHE A 190 -18.38 5.48 16.90
N ARG A 191 -19.15 4.83 17.78
CA ARG A 191 -20.62 4.69 17.63
C ARG A 191 -21.37 6.03 17.69
N LEU A 192 -20.82 7.05 18.35
CA LEU A 192 -21.37 8.41 18.35
C LEU A 192 -21.04 9.15 17.05
N TYR A 193 -19.78 9.20 16.66
CA TYR A 193 -19.34 9.93 15.45
C TYR A 193 -19.74 9.25 14.12
N ASN A 194 -19.98 7.94 14.10
CA ASN A 194 -20.48 7.21 12.93
C ASN A 194 -21.93 7.61 12.55
N LYS A 195 -22.72 8.15 13.50
CA LYS A 195 -24.07 8.67 13.22
C LYS A 195 -24.04 10.06 12.55
N VAL A 196 -22.91 10.76 12.67
CA VAL A 196 -22.74 12.12 12.18
C VAL A 196 -22.15 12.08 10.77
N THR A 197 -22.77 12.77 9.82
CA THR A 197 -22.26 12.89 8.45
C THR A 197 -20.82 13.42 8.44
N ARG A 198 -19.88 12.61 7.94
CA ARG A 198 -18.41 12.86 7.96
C ARG A 198 -17.77 12.96 9.36
N GLY A 199 -18.49 12.60 10.43
CA GLY A 199 -18.01 12.70 11.82
C GLY A 199 -16.82 11.81 12.15
N LEU A 200 -16.59 10.72 11.42
CA LEU A 200 -15.42 9.84 11.59
C LEU A 200 -14.13 10.40 10.97
N GLU A 201 -14.18 11.41 10.10
CA GLU A 201 -12.97 11.94 9.44
C GLU A 201 -12.01 12.58 10.47
N PRO A 202 -12.44 13.48 11.39
CA PRO A 202 -11.57 14.00 12.44
C PRO A 202 -11.02 12.90 13.36
N VAL A 203 -11.86 11.92 13.76
CA VAL A 203 -11.45 10.82 14.65
C VAL A 203 -10.34 9.97 14.00
N SER A 204 -10.50 9.62 12.72
CA SER A 204 -9.50 8.85 11.97
C SER A 204 -8.20 9.64 11.75
N ASN A 205 -8.27 10.97 11.64
CA ASN A 205 -7.08 11.83 11.53
C ASN A 205 -6.29 11.88 12.85
N VAL A 206 -6.96 12.03 14.00
CA VAL A 206 -6.27 12.02 15.32
C VAL A 206 -5.69 10.63 15.63
N PHE A 207 -6.39 9.55 15.23
CA PHE A 207 -5.88 8.17 15.29
C PHE A 207 -4.59 8.01 14.45
N LYS A 208 -4.59 8.47 13.19
CA LYS A 208 -3.40 8.50 12.31
C LYS A 208 -2.25 9.28 12.96
N GLN A 209 -2.51 10.47 13.51
CA GLN A 209 -1.50 11.31 14.15
C GLN A 209 -0.86 10.59 15.35
N HIS A 210 -1.67 9.91 16.17
CA HIS A 210 -1.19 9.14 17.32
C HIS A 210 -0.21 8.03 16.92
N ILE A 211 -0.63 7.16 15.97
CA ILE A 211 0.20 6.08 15.43
C ILE A 211 1.49 6.63 14.80
N THR A 212 1.38 7.75 14.07
CA THR A 212 2.53 8.40 13.42
C THR A 212 3.55 8.91 14.43
N ALA A 213 3.09 9.47 15.55
CA ALA A 213 3.94 9.96 16.63
C ALA A 213 4.65 8.77 17.33
N GLU A 214 3.88 7.79 17.79
CA GLU A 214 4.40 6.63 18.52
C GLU A 214 5.40 5.81 17.67
N GLY A 215 5.05 5.53 16.41
CA GLY A 215 5.94 4.87 15.44
C GLY A 215 7.19 5.69 15.10
N THR A 216 7.10 7.02 15.05
CA THR A 216 8.27 7.89 14.85
C THR A 216 9.21 7.87 16.06
N THR A 217 8.68 7.94 17.29
CA THR A 217 9.49 7.84 18.51
C THR A 217 10.19 6.48 18.61
N LEU A 218 9.46 5.40 18.30
CA LEU A 218 9.96 4.03 18.29
C LEU A 218 11.09 3.83 17.26
N VAL A 219 10.99 4.48 16.09
CA VAL A 219 12.05 4.55 15.07
C VAL A 219 13.27 5.38 15.52
N GLN A 220 13.05 6.47 16.24
CA GLN A 220 14.13 7.37 16.71
C GLN A 220 14.97 6.79 17.86
N GLN A 221 14.44 5.85 18.64
CA GLN A 221 15.12 5.23 19.80
C GLN A 221 16.19 4.17 19.43
N VAL A 222 16.62 4.10 18.17
CA VAL A 222 17.45 3.01 17.64
C VAL A 222 18.74 3.55 17.04
N GLU A 223 19.83 3.46 17.81
CA GLU A 223 21.17 3.91 17.41
C GLU A 223 22.04 2.78 16.82
N ASP A 224 21.79 1.51 17.18
CA ASP A 224 22.66 0.36 16.90
C ASP A 224 22.01 -0.80 16.11
N ALA A 225 22.83 -1.54 15.36
CA ALA A 225 22.39 -2.65 14.51
C ALA A 225 21.76 -3.85 15.26
N ALA A 226 22.15 -4.11 16.51
CA ALA A 226 21.50 -5.12 17.35
C ALA A 226 20.06 -4.69 17.72
N SER A 227 19.86 -3.40 17.93
CA SER A 227 18.55 -2.80 18.23
C SER A 227 17.62 -2.83 17.00
N CYS A 228 18.13 -2.96 15.77
CA CYS A 228 17.30 -3.12 14.56
C CYS A 228 16.44 -4.41 14.58
N GLN A 229 16.90 -5.51 15.18
CA GLN A 229 16.10 -6.74 15.31
C GLN A 229 14.93 -6.54 16.31
N VAL A 230 15.19 -5.78 17.38
CA VAL A 230 14.19 -5.39 18.37
C VAL A 230 13.20 -4.40 17.76
N LEU A 231 13.68 -3.45 16.94
CA LEU A 231 12.87 -2.47 16.23
C LEU A 231 11.79 -3.12 15.38
N ILE A 232 12.16 -4.07 14.50
CA ILE A 232 11.16 -4.74 13.65
C ILE A 232 10.12 -5.49 14.48
N ARG A 233 10.51 -6.16 15.57
CA ARG A 233 9.55 -6.82 16.49
C ARG A 233 8.59 -5.81 17.12
N LYS A 234 9.11 -4.68 17.63
CA LYS A 234 8.27 -3.60 18.16
C LYS A 234 7.35 -2.97 17.11
N ILE A 235 7.76 -2.85 15.85
CA ILE A 235 6.90 -2.37 14.75
C ILE A 235 5.79 -3.40 14.45
N ILE A 236 6.09 -4.70 14.52
CA ILE A 236 5.09 -5.77 14.39
C ILE A 236 4.08 -5.73 15.55
N GLU A 237 4.56 -5.62 16.80
CA GLU A 237 3.71 -5.49 17.99
C GLU A 237 2.81 -4.25 17.93
N LEU A 238 3.35 -3.11 17.45
CA LEU A 238 2.61 -1.88 17.21
C LEU A 238 1.51 -2.08 16.13
N HIS A 239 1.83 -2.83 15.07
CA HIS A 239 0.88 -3.15 14.00
C HIS A 239 -0.27 -4.00 14.53
N ASP A 240 0.03 -5.10 15.23
CA ASP A 240 -0.97 -5.98 15.83
C ASP A 240 -1.86 -5.24 16.84
N LYS A 241 -1.29 -4.35 17.68
CA LYS A 241 -2.03 -3.50 18.62
C LYS A 241 -3.06 -2.63 17.89
N TYR A 242 -2.63 -1.86 16.89
CA TYR A 242 -3.54 -0.95 16.20
C TYR A 242 -4.51 -1.68 15.26
N MET A 243 -4.13 -2.83 14.69
CA MET A 243 -5.05 -3.65 13.90
C MET A 243 -6.21 -4.15 14.78
N THR A 244 -5.93 -4.57 16.02
CA THR A 244 -6.94 -4.93 17.02
C THR A 244 -7.92 -3.77 17.29
N TYR A 245 -7.44 -2.52 17.31
CA TYR A 245 -8.32 -1.36 17.49
C TYR A 245 -9.20 -1.11 16.25
N VAL A 246 -8.68 -1.33 15.04
CA VAL A 246 -9.47 -1.22 13.81
C VAL A 246 -10.54 -2.32 13.71
N THR A 247 -10.22 -3.56 14.10
CA THR A 247 -11.18 -4.67 14.09
C THR A 247 -12.26 -4.48 15.15
N ASP A 248 -11.85 -4.30 16.41
CA ASP A 248 -12.75 -4.47 17.56
C ASP A 248 -13.46 -3.17 17.94
N CYS A 249 -12.72 -2.05 18.00
CA CYS A 249 -13.28 -0.75 18.39
C CYS A 249 -13.93 0.00 17.23
N PHE A 250 -13.37 -0.15 16.01
CA PHE A 250 -13.81 0.58 14.82
C PHE A 250 -14.50 -0.28 13.76
N GLN A 251 -14.89 -1.51 14.11
CA GLN A 251 -15.75 -2.39 13.30
C GLN A 251 -15.26 -2.61 11.86
N ASN A 252 -13.94 -2.72 11.65
CA ASN A 252 -13.28 -2.82 10.34
C ASN A 252 -13.58 -1.64 9.39
N HIS A 253 -13.89 -0.45 9.92
CA HIS A 253 -14.28 0.69 9.12
C HIS A 253 -13.11 1.22 8.27
N THR A 254 -13.35 1.36 6.96
CA THR A 254 -12.31 1.60 5.93
C THR A 254 -11.46 2.85 6.17
N LEU A 255 -12.03 3.92 6.73
CA LEU A 255 -11.27 5.12 7.12
C LEU A 255 -10.15 4.82 8.13
N PHE A 256 -10.35 3.87 9.06
CA PHE A 256 -9.36 3.55 10.08
C PHE A 256 -8.26 2.62 9.53
N HIS A 257 -8.59 1.67 8.64
CA HIS A 257 -7.59 0.94 7.85
C HIS A 257 -6.73 1.89 7.01
N LYS A 258 -7.35 2.90 6.36
CA LYS A 258 -6.64 3.93 5.59
C LYS A 258 -5.75 4.79 6.49
N ALA A 259 -6.27 5.28 7.62
CA ALA A 259 -5.54 6.08 8.59
C ALA A 259 -4.32 5.33 9.16
N MET A 260 -4.48 4.06 9.53
CA MET A 260 -3.39 3.18 9.98
C MET A 260 -2.35 2.98 8.88
N LYS A 261 -2.79 2.67 7.66
CA LYS A 261 -1.90 2.50 6.50
C LYS A 261 -1.06 3.74 6.23
N GLU A 262 -1.68 4.92 6.16
CA GLU A 262 -0.99 6.19 5.95
C GLU A 262 -0.02 6.52 7.10
N ALA A 263 -0.36 6.17 8.36
CA ALA A 263 0.53 6.36 9.49
C ALA A 263 1.81 5.50 9.37
N PHE A 264 1.66 4.21 9.08
CA PHE A 264 2.78 3.29 8.87
C PHE A 264 3.65 3.71 7.67
N GLU A 265 3.03 4.15 6.56
CA GLU A 265 3.76 4.69 5.40
C GLU A 265 4.62 5.92 5.75
N ILE A 266 4.24 6.74 6.75
CA ILE A 266 5.03 7.92 7.16
C ILE A 266 6.31 7.55 7.92
N PHE A 267 6.26 6.60 8.87
CA PHE A 267 7.46 6.28 9.68
C PHE A 267 8.26 5.08 9.15
N CYS A 268 7.63 4.09 8.51
CA CYS A 268 8.37 2.97 7.91
C CYS A 268 9.23 3.38 6.70
N ASN A 269 8.98 4.53 6.08
CA ASN A 269 9.80 5.05 4.97
C ASN A 269 10.84 6.11 5.40
N LYS A 270 11.07 6.30 6.71
CA LYS A 270 12.19 7.10 7.22
C LYS A 270 13.49 6.28 7.23
N THR A 271 14.62 6.94 7.03
CA THR A 271 15.95 6.33 7.20
C THR A 271 16.38 6.38 8.67
N ILE A 272 17.00 5.31 9.15
CA ILE A 272 17.31 5.04 10.56
C ILE A 272 18.79 4.64 10.64
N ALA A 273 19.64 5.47 11.26
CA ALA A 273 21.10 5.27 11.27
C ALA A 273 21.69 5.00 9.86
N GLY A 274 21.19 5.71 8.85
CA GLY A 274 21.46 5.44 7.43
C GLY A 274 20.63 4.29 6.84
N SER A 275 20.45 3.18 7.58
CA SER A 275 19.44 2.10 7.39
C SER A 275 18.16 2.54 6.66
N SER A 276 17.75 1.89 5.55
CA SER A 276 16.33 1.91 5.15
C SER A 276 15.60 0.77 5.85
N SER A 277 14.31 0.95 6.16
CA SER A 277 13.50 -0.12 6.77
C SER A 277 13.41 -1.37 5.88
N ALA A 278 13.52 -1.19 4.55
CA ALA A 278 13.62 -2.27 3.58
C ALA A 278 14.87 -3.16 3.82
N GLU A 279 16.02 -2.56 4.08
CA GLU A 279 17.27 -3.26 4.41
C GLU A 279 17.22 -3.92 5.80
N GLN A 280 16.55 -3.27 6.77
CA GLN A 280 16.33 -3.82 8.10
C GLN A 280 15.42 -5.05 8.06
N LEU A 281 14.30 -5.01 7.33
CA LEU A 281 13.42 -6.17 7.13
C LEU A 281 14.14 -7.32 6.40
N ALA A 282 14.93 -7.03 5.35
CA ALA A 282 15.71 -8.05 4.67
C ALA A 282 16.73 -8.72 5.63
N THR A 283 17.31 -7.95 6.54
CA THR A 283 18.22 -8.45 7.59
C THR A 283 17.50 -9.20 8.71
N PHE A 284 16.25 -8.84 9.01
CA PHE A 284 15.38 -9.54 9.94
C PHE A 284 15.05 -10.95 9.44
N CYS A 285 14.59 -11.08 8.20
CA CYS A 285 14.33 -12.39 7.57
C CYS A 285 15.58 -13.29 7.55
N ASP A 286 16.70 -12.76 7.06
CA ASP A 286 18.01 -13.45 7.04
C ASP A 286 18.48 -13.89 8.43
N THR A 287 18.12 -13.18 9.49
CA THR A 287 18.49 -13.56 10.86
C THR A 287 17.59 -14.67 11.41
N ILE A 288 16.28 -14.63 11.13
CA ILE A 288 15.33 -15.67 11.57
C ILE A 288 15.54 -16.98 10.81
N LEU A 289 15.89 -16.93 9.52
CA LEU A 289 16.02 -18.10 8.65
C LEU A 289 17.38 -18.82 8.76
N ARG A 290 18.35 -18.28 9.51
CA ARG A 290 19.70 -18.83 9.64
C ARG A 290 19.80 -19.88 10.75
N LYS A 291 20.60 -20.94 10.53
CA LYS A 291 21.03 -21.91 11.56
C LYS A 291 21.55 -21.15 12.81
N GLY A 292 20.99 -21.44 13.98
CA GLY A 292 21.32 -20.77 15.25
C GLY A 292 20.67 -19.39 15.46
N GLY A 293 19.88 -18.88 14.51
CA GLY A 293 19.17 -17.61 14.61
C GLY A 293 17.78 -17.73 15.26
N SER A 294 17.18 -18.92 15.16
CA SER A 294 15.82 -19.24 15.59
C SER A 294 15.74 -20.20 16.78
N ASP A 295 16.82 -20.42 17.55
CA ASP A 295 16.93 -21.40 18.65
C ASP A 295 15.91 -21.26 19.81
N LYS A 296 14.95 -20.33 19.70
CA LYS A 296 13.84 -20.08 20.64
C LYS A 296 12.45 -20.05 19.99
N LEU A 297 12.34 -20.28 18.68
CA LEU A 297 11.09 -20.22 17.91
C LEU A 297 10.79 -21.58 17.28
N ASN A 298 9.53 -22.02 17.33
CA ASN A 298 9.06 -23.17 16.56
C ASN A 298 8.74 -22.75 15.11
N ASP A 299 8.56 -23.73 14.23
CA ASP A 299 8.28 -23.50 12.81
C ASP A 299 7.00 -22.66 12.58
N GLU A 300 5.99 -22.84 13.42
CA GLU A 300 4.72 -22.09 13.39
C GLU A 300 4.95 -20.60 13.66
N ALA A 301 5.70 -20.24 14.72
CA ALA A 301 6.02 -18.85 15.03
C ALA A 301 6.96 -18.22 13.99
N ILE A 302 7.83 -19.00 13.33
CA ILE A 302 8.62 -18.51 12.19
C ILE A 302 7.67 -18.11 11.05
N GLU A 303 6.75 -19.00 10.67
CA GLU A 303 5.82 -18.76 9.55
C GLU A 303 4.84 -17.60 9.81
N GLU A 304 4.37 -17.44 11.06
CA GLU A 304 3.58 -16.28 11.52
C GLU A 304 4.38 -14.98 11.39
N MET A 305 5.63 -14.96 11.87
CA MET A 305 6.50 -13.78 11.78
C MET A 305 6.82 -13.42 10.33
N LEU A 306 6.99 -14.40 9.44
CA LEU A 306 7.15 -14.18 8.00
C LEU A 306 5.90 -13.55 7.37
N GLU A 307 4.69 -13.97 7.77
CA GLU A 307 3.45 -13.33 7.33
C GLU A 307 3.33 -11.88 7.81
N LYS A 308 3.69 -11.60 9.07
CA LYS A 308 3.71 -10.25 9.63
C LYS A 308 4.71 -9.33 8.92
N VAL A 309 5.88 -9.85 8.52
CA VAL A 309 6.83 -9.11 7.66
C VAL A 309 6.21 -8.78 6.29
N VAL A 310 5.51 -9.72 5.67
CA VAL A 310 4.84 -9.50 4.37
C VAL A 310 3.72 -8.45 4.49
N LYS A 311 2.98 -8.43 5.61
CA LYS A 311 2.03 -7.35 5.93
C LYS A 311 2.74 -5.99 6.07
N LEU A 312 3.89 -5.93 6.75
CA LEU A 312 4.67 -4.68 6.87
C LEU A 312 5.26 -4.18 5.54
N LEU A 313 5.66 -5.09 4.64
CA LEU A 313 6.10 -4.73 3.27
C LEU A 313 4.98 -4.06 2.44
N ALA A 314 3.72 -4.09 2.87
CA ALA A 314 2.66 -3.31 2.23
C ALA A 314 2.84 -1.80 2.41
N TYR A 315 3.46 -1.35 3.51
CA TYR A 315 3.65 0.06 3.90
C TYR A 315 5.00 0.67 3.44
N ILE A 316 5.88 -0.15 2.86
CA ILE A 316 7.19 0.30 2.37
C ILE A 316 7.09 0.69 0.89
N SER A 317 7.60 1.87 0.55
CA SER A 317 7.69 2.36 -0.83
C SER A 317 8.81 1.65 -1.60
N ASP A 318 9.96 1.49 -0.95
CA ASP A 318 11.21 0.97 -1.52
C ASP A 318 11.29 -0.58 -1.51
N LYS A 319 10.31 -1.25 -2.13
CA LYS A 319 10.18 -2.73 -2.12
C LYS A 319 11.27 -3.45 -2.93
N ASP A 320 11.79 -2.79 -3.96
CA ASP A 320 12.92 -3.22 -4.78
C ASP A 320 14.24 -3.25 -3.98
N PHE A 321 14.47 -2.28 -3.10
CA PHE A 321 15.59 -2.33 -2.14
C PHE A 321 15.48 -3.56 -1.23
N PHE A 322 14.29 -3.84 -0.68
CA PHE A 322 14.08 -5.06 0.11
C PHE A 322 14.37 -6.30 -0.72
N ALA A 323 13.84 -6.39 -1.95
CA ALA A 323 14.01 -7.53 -2.84
C ALA A 323 15.49 -7.77 -3.17
N GLU A 324 16.29 -6.73 -3.42
CA GLU A 324 17.73 -6.89 -3.72
C GLU A 324 18.57 -7.20 -2.49
N PHE A 325 18.35 -6.53 -1.35
CA PHE A 325 19.03 -6.88 -0.10
C PHE A 325 18.70 -8.32 0.33
N TYR A 326 17.43 -8.73 0.22
CA TYR A 326 17.01 -10.09 0.54
C TYR A 326 17.57 -11.12 -0.46
N ARG A 327 17.47 -10.87 -1.78
CA ARG A 327 18.06 -11.74 -2.83
C ARG A 327 19.55 -11.98 -2.59
N LYS A 328 20.30 -10.95 -2.20
CA LYS A 328 21.74 -11.05 -1.91
C LYS A 328 22.06 -11.82 -0.63
N LYS A 329 21.22 -11.70 0.41
CA LYS A 329 21.32 -12.46 1.66
C LYS A 329 20.97 -13.93 1.45
N LEU A 330 19.82 -14.20 0.84
CA LEU A 330 19.35 -15.52 0.45
C LEU A 330 20.39 -16.27 -0.40
N ALA A 331 20.95 -15.61 -1.43
CA ALA A 331 22.01 -16.21 -2.24
C ALA A 331 23.22 -16.67 -1.41
N ARG A 332 23.59 -15.92 -0.36
CA ARG A 332 24.64 -16.34 0.59
C ARG A 332 24.18 -17.44 1.55
N GLY A 333 22.91 -17.45 1.95
CA GLY A 333 22.31 -18.51 2.76
C GLY A 333 22.42 -19.87 2.05
N LEU A 334 21.92 -19.90 0.81
CA LEU A 334 21.89 -21.06 -0.08
C LEU A 334 23.30 -21.57 -0.45
N LEU A 335 24.23 -20.69 -0.84
CA LEU A 335 25.57 -21.10 -1.28
C LEU A 335 26.49 -21.59 -0.16
N PHE A 336 26.27 -21.13 1.08
CA PHE A 336 27.13 -21.48 2.22
C PHE A 336 26.43 -22.39 3.24
N ASP A 337 25.32 -23.03 2.87
CA ASP A 337 24.47 -23.89 3.70
C ASP A 337 24.20 -23.31 5.10
N ARG A 338 23.84 -22.01 5.15
CA ARG A 338 23.58 -21.30 6.41
C ARG A 338 22.10 -21.31 6.81
N SER A 339 21.22 -21.67 5.88
CA SER A 339 19.76 -21.71 6.05
C SER A 339 19.35 -22.83 7.00
N ALA A 340 18.49 -22.54 7.98
CA ALA A 340 18.01 -23.52 8.97
C ALA A 340 17.03 -24.52 8.35
N ASN A 341 16.06 -24.02 7.58
CA ASN A 341 15.07 -24.81 6.87
C ASN A 341 14.80 -24.18 5.50
N ASN A 342 14.97 -24.97 4.43
CA ASN A 342 14.76 -24.53 3.04
C ASN A 342 13.27 -24.37 2.69
N GLU A 343 12.35 -24.94 3.48
CA GLU A 343 10.90 -24.80 3.27
C GLU A 343 10.41 -23.41 3.67
N HIS A 344 10.88 -22.85 4.78
CA HIS A 344 10.57 -21.48 5.20
C HIS A 344 11.08 -20.44 4.20
N GLU A 345 12.27 -20.65 3.62
CA GLU A 345 12.77 -19.80 2.53
C GLU A 345 11.88 -19.87 1.28
N ARG A 346 11.43 -21.08 0.90
CA ARG A 346 10.47 -21.29 -0.20
C ARG A 346 9.11 -20.64 0.09
N SER A 347 8.62 -20.71 1.33
CA SER A 347 7.39 -20.03 1.76
C SER A 347 7.51 -18.52 1.61
N LEU A 348 8.57 -17.91 2.14
CA LEU A 348 8.79 -16.46 2.03
C LEU A 348 8.91 -16.02 0.55
N LEU A 349 9.65 -16.76 -0.28
CA LEU A 349 9.74 -16.47 -1.72
C LEU A 349 8.37 -16.53 -2.43
N SER A 350 7.56 -17.54 -2.10
CA SER A 350 6.20 -17.70 -2.63
C SER A 350 5.28 -16.54 -2.20
N LYS A 351 5.31 -16.17 -0.91
CA LYS A 351 4.59 -15.01 -0.35
C LYS A 351 5.02 -13.68 -1.00
N LEU A 352 6.31 -13.53 -1.33
CA LEU A 352 6.87 -12.37 -2.03
C LEU A 352 6.61 -12.40 -3.56
N LYS A 353 6.10 -13.51 -4.10
CA LYS A 353 6.00 -13.78 -5.56
C LYS A 353 7.33 -13.63 -6.30
N GLN A 354 8.46 -13.81 -5.60
CA GLN A 354 9.80 -13.63 -6.15
C GLN A 354 10.37 -14.99 -6.57
N GLN A 355 10.78 -15.13 -7.82
CA GLN A 355 11.52 -16.29 -8.28
C GLN A 355 13.00 -16.13 -7.93
N CYS A 356 13.54 -17.03 -7.11
CA CYS A 356 14.98 -17.24 -6.97
C CYS A 356 15.38 -18.48 -7.77
N GLY A 357 16.64 -18.54 -8.22
CA GLY A 357 17.10 -19.59 -9.12
C GLY A 357 17.01 -20.98 -8.48
N ASP A 358 16.61 -21.98 -9.27
CA ASP A 358 16.31 -23.31 -8.74
C ASP A 358 17.57 -24.05 -8.26
N LEU A 359 17.67 -24.26 -6.95
CA LEU A 359 18.74 -25.03 -6.31
C LEU A 359 18.69 -26.52 -6.68
N GLN A 360 17.57 -27.02 -7.19
CA GLN A 360 17.40 -28.40 -7.61
C GLN A 360 18.23 -28.69 -8.87
N LEU A 361 18.22 -27.76 -9.85
CA LEU A 361 19.10 -27.82 -11.02
C LEU A 361 20.60 -27.86 -10.64
N ALA A 362 21.01 -27.12 -9.60
CA ALA A 362 22.39 -27.15 -9.12
C ALA A 362 22.78 -28.53 -8.57
N LYS A 363 21.87 -29.19 -7.83
CA LYS A 363 22.07 -30.57 -7.34
C LYS A 363 22.09 -31.60 -8.46
N GLU A 364 21.20 -31.48 -9.44
CA GLU A 364 21.17 -32.34 -10.63
C GLU A 364 22.45 -32.25 -11.46
N HIS A 365 23.00 -31.03 -11.62
CA HIS A 365 24.29 -30.81 -12.27
C HIS A 365 25.45 -31.47 -11.52
N HIS A 366 25.46 -31.40 -10.18
CA HIS A 366 26.48 -32.06 -9.35
C HIS A 366 26.40 -33.58 -9.47
N SER A 367 25.22 -34.20 -9.29
CA SER A 367 25.06 -35.66 -9.41
C SER A 367 25.43 -36.17 -10.81
N SER A 368 25.09 -35.41 -11.86
CA SER A 368 25.51 -35.72 -13.24
C SER A 368 27.04 -35.66 -13.44
N PHE A 369 27.73 -34.79 -12.71
CA PHE A 369 29.18 -34.65 -12.78
C PHE A 369 29.88 -35.77 -12.02
N ASP A 370 29.37 -36.16 -10.85
CA ASP A 370 29.90 -37.28 -10.07
C ASP A 370 29.80 -38.60 -10.86
N GLU A 371 28.69 -38.81 -11.58
CA GLU A 371 28.53 -39.94 -12.51
C GLU A 371 29.55 -39.87 -13.66
N TYR A 372 29.78 -38.70 -14.26
CA TYR A 372 30.79 -38.52 -15.31
C TYR A 372 32.21 -38.83 -14.82
N ILE A 373 32.58 -38.39 -13.62
CA ILE A 373 33.87 -38.67 -12.97
C ILE A 373 33.99 -40.14 -12.50
N GLY A 374 32.87 -40.77 -12.16
CA GLY A 374 32.78 -42.21 -11.90
C GLY A 374 33.09 -43.03 -13.15
N ASN A 375 32.49 -42.64 -14.29
CA ASN A 375 32.66 -43.30 -15.59
C ASN A 375 34.00 -43.00 -16.27
N ASN A 376 34.70 -41.93 -15.89
CA ASN A 376 36.01 -41.54 -16.45
C ASN A 376 37.08 -41.41 -15.35
N PRO A 377 37.62 -42.52 -14.79
CA PRO A 377 38.58 -42.45 -13.69
C PRO A 377 39.88 -41.69 -14.02
N SER A 378 40.26 -41.63 -15.30
CA SER A 378 41.43 -40.93 -15.81
C SER A 378 41.31 -39.41 -15.82
N THR A 379 40.10 -38.84 -15.76
CA THR A 379 39.89 -37.39 -15.73
C THR A 379 39.75 -36.82 -14.31
N ARG A 380 39.97 -37.63 -13.27
CA ARG A 380 39.90 -37.19 -11.87
C ARG A 380 40.93 -36.07 -11.58
N PRO A 381 40.51 -34.87 -11.14
CA PRO A 381 41.42 -33.72 -10.99
C PRO A 381 42.38 -33.79 -9.80
N GLY A 382 42.31 -34.86 -8.98
CA GLY A 382 43.14 -35.04 -7.78
C GLY A 382 42.63 -34.29 -6.54
N ILE A 383 41.52 -33.57 -6.66
CA ILE A 383 40.80 -32.88 -5.59
C ILE A 383 39.34 -33.32 -5.58
N ASP A 384 38.70 -33.28 -4.41
CA ASP A 384 37.25 -33.36 -4.30
C ASP A 384 36.64 -32.02 -4.74
N LEU A 385 35.87 -32.03 -5.83
CA LEU A 385 35.38 -30.82 -6.51
C LEU A 385 33.86 -30.85 -6.60
N GLN A 386 33.20 -29.98 -5.82
CA GLN A 386 31.77 -29.74 -5.90
C GLN A 386 31.52 -28.41 -6.63
N VAL A 387 30.62 -28.42 -7.62
CA VAL A 387 30.33 -27.24 -8.45
C VAL A 387 28.84 -26.95 -8.46
N SER A 388 28.48 -25.73 -8.04
CA SER A 388 27.10 -25.22 -8.13
C SER A 388 26.95 -24.32 -9.36
N VAL A 389 26.17 -24.76 -10.35
CA VAL A 389 25.89 -23.98 -11.56
C VAL A 389 24.75 -22.99 -11.29
N LEU A 390 25.01 -21.70 -11.46
CA LEU A 390 24.05 -20.63 -11.20
C LEU A 390 23.61 -19.96 -12.51
N THR A 391 22.30 -19.78 -12.71
CA THR A 391 21.76 -19.12 -13.90
C THR A 391 21.81 -17.59 -13.73
N ILE A 392 22.54 -16.92 -14.64
CA ILE A 392 22.63 -15.45 -14.69
C ILE A 392 21.22 -14.84 -14.81
N GLY A 393 20.98 -13.73 -14.09
CA GLY A 393 19.67 -13.06 -14.00
C GLY A 393 18.90 -13.40 -12.73
N TYR A 394 18.84 -14.68 -12.35
CA TYR A 394 18.17 -15.10 -11.11
C TYR A 394 19.03 -14.84 -9.86
N TRP A 395 20.35 -14.90 -10.00
CA TRP A 395 21.32 -14.67 -8.92
C TRP A 395 21.89 -13.23 -8.96
N PRO A 396 22.39 -12.69 -7.83
CA PRO A 396 23.06 -11.39 -7.80
C PRO A 396 24.26 -11.30 -8.75
N SER A 397 24.57 -10.08 -9.21
CA SER A 397 25.72 -9.83 -10.09
C SER A 397 27.04 -9.83 -9.32
N TYR A 398 27.82 -10.89 -9.47
CA TYR A 398 29.17 -11.04 -8.92
C TYR A 398 30.25 -10.60 -9.91
N LYS A 399 31.34 -10.00 -9.42
CA LYS A 399 32.53 -9.75 -10.25
C LYS A 399 33.30 -11.07 -10.40
N SER A 400 33.63 -11.43 -11.63
CA SER A 400 34.72 -12.39 -11.90
C SER A 400 36.07 -11.71 -11.63
N SER A 401 37.09 -12.50 -11.33
CA SER A 401 38.47 -12.03 -11.16
C SER A 401 39.41 -13.06 -11.77
N ASP A 402 40.37 -12.60 -12.56
CA ASP A 402 41.33 -13.46 -13.27
C ASP A 402 42.45 -13.89 -12.32
N ILE A 403 42.10 -14.68 -11.30
CA ILE A 403 43.05 -15.21 -10.33
C ILE A 403 43.88 -16.37 -10.94
N ASN A 404 45.17 -16.38 -10.66
CA ASN A 404 46.03 -17.53 -10.95
C ASN A 404 45.69 -18.69 -9.99
N LEU A 405 45.05 -19.73 -10.51
CA LEU A 405 44.71 -20.93 -9.75
C LEU A 405 45.93 -21.88 -9.61
N PRO A 406 46.07 -22.56 -8.46
CA PRO A 406 46.94 -23.73 -8.34
C PRO A 406 46.61 -24.80 -9.40
N ALA A 407 47.61 -25.57 -9.84
CA ALA A 407 47.48 -26.52 -10.95
C ALA A 407 46.41 -27.62 -10.70
N GLU A 408 46.19 -28.00 -9.45
CA GLU A 408 45.12 -28.92 -9.04
C GLU A 408 43.73 -28.31 -9.25
N MET A 409 43.55 -27.04 -8.89
CA MET A 409 42.29 -26.32 -9.05
C MET A 409 42.01 -25.98 -10.52
N ALA A 410 43.03 -25.60 -11.28
CA ALA A 410 42.93 -25.34 -12.71
C ALA A 410 42.45 -26.59 -13.49
N ARG A 411 43.05 -27.76 -13.23
CA ARG A 411 42.58 -29.04 -13.80
C ARG A 411 41.15 -29.36 -13.42
N GLY A 412 40.74 -29.11 -12.18
CA GLY A 412 39.34 -29.28 -11.76
C GLY A 412 38.35 -28.41 -12.56
N VAL A 413 38.72 -27.14 -12.78
CA VAL A 413 37.95 -26.19 -13.61
C VAL A 413 37.86 -26.65 -15.07
N GLU A 414 38.95 -27.15 -15.64
CA GLU A 414 39.01 -27.65 -17.02
C GLU A 414 38.13 -28.90 -17.22
N VAL A 415 38.25 -29.89 -16.34
CA VAL A 415 37.45 -31.14 -16.40
C VAL A 415 35.96 -30.86 -16.24
N PHE A 416 35.56 -29.97 -15.34
CA PHE A 416 34.15 -29.59 -15.21
C PHE A 416 33.64 -28.83 -16.46
N LYS A 417 34.49 -27.97 -17.05
CA LYS A 417 34.14 -27.25 -18.26
C LYS A 417 33.93 -28.19 -19.45
N GLU A 418 34.80 -29.18 -19.65
CA GLU A 418 34.65 -30.20 -20.69
C GLU A 418 33.33 -30.97 -20.54
N PHE A 419 33.03 -31.45 -19.32
CA PHE A 419 31.75 -32.06 -19.00
C PHE A 419 30.55 -31.16 -19.33
N TYR A 420 30.61 -29.88 -18.93
CA TYR A 420 29.49 -28.95 -19.11
C TYR A 420 29.28 -28.56 -20.57
N ASP A 421 30.35 -28.27 -21.32
CA ASP A 421 30.30 -27.90 -22.74
C ASP A 421 29.77 -29.07 -23.60
N ASN A 422 30.14 -30.31 -23.26
CA ASN A 422 29.58 -31.53 -23.87
C ASN A 422 28.06 -31.64 -23.65
N LYS A 423 27.56 -31.31 -22.45
CA LYS A 423 26.13 -31.36 -22.09
C LYS A 423 25.33 -30.13 -22.55
N ASN A 424 25.97 -28.96 -22.73
CA ASN A 424 25.29 -27.66 -22.94
C ASN A 424 25.94 -26.78 -24.04
N LYS A 425 26.00 -27.28 -25.27
CA LYS A 425 26.67 -26.63 -26.44
C LYS A 425 26.32 -25.17 -26.77
N HIS A 426 25.24 -24.61 -26.20
CA HIS A 426 24.79 -23.23 -26.44
C HIS A 426 24.92 -22.32 -25.21
N ARG A 427 25.53 -22.79 -24.12
CA ARG A 427 25.76 -22.00 -22.91
C ARG A 427 27.25 -21.72 -22.73
N LYS A 428 27.59 -20.68 -21.96
CA LYS A 428 28.96 -20.38 -21.54
C LYS A 428 29.00 -20.32 -20.01
N LEU A 429 30.06 -20.88 -19.42
CA LEU A 429 30.33 -20.77 -18.00
C LEU A 429 31.25 -19.56 -17.71
N THR A 430 31.03 -18.93 -16.56
CA THR A 430 31.91 -17.93 -15.97
C THR A 430 32.12 -18.31 -14.51
N TRP A 431 33.37 -18.49 -14.09
CA TRP A 431 33.69 -18.91 -12.72
C TRP A 431 33.74 -17.72 -11.76
N ILE A 432 33.15 -17.90 -10.57
CA ILE A 432 33.05 -16.88 -9.52
C ILE A 432 33.74 -17.40 -8.25
N PHE A 433 35.09 -17.36 -8.27
CA PHE A 433 35.92 -17.89 -7.17
C PHE A 433 35.75 -17.14 -5.84
N SER A 434 35.23 -15.91 -5.86
CA SER A 434 34.90 -15.13 -4.65
C SER A 434 33.78 -15.75 -3.79
N LEU A 435 33.03 -16.73 -4.32
CA LEU A 435 32.00 -17.49 -3.60
C LEU A 435 32.45 -18.91 -3.23
N GLY A 436 33.61 -19.36 -3.71
CA GLY A 436 34.10 -20.71 -3.48
C GLY A 436 34.63 -20.92 -2.05
N SER A 437 34.53 -22.16 -1.58
CA SER A 437 35.07 -22.63 -0.31
C SER A 437 36.04 -23.79 -0.57
N CYS A 438 37.16 -23.81 0.13
CA CYS A 438 38.21 -24.81 -0.02
C CYS A 438 38.61 -25.37 1.35
N HIS A 439 38.98 -26.65 1.36
CA HIS A 439 39.42 -27.39 2.53
C HIS A 439 40.90 -27.74 2.34
N ILE A 440 41.79 -27.04 3.03
CA ILE A 440 43.25 -27.26 2.96
C ILE A 440 43.73 -27.94 4.24
N ASN A 441 44.46 -29.04 4.13
CA ASN A 441 45.11 -29.66 5.28
C ASN A 441 46.52 -29.06 5.47
N ALA A 442 46.65 -28.05 6.32
CA ALA A 442 47.91 -27.35 6.57
C ALA A 442 48.76 -28.11 7.60
N LYS A 443 50.04 -28.31 7.29
CA LYS A 443 51.00 -29.02 8.14
C LYS A 443 51.79 -28.03 9.00
N PHE A 444 51.42 -27.91 10.27
CA PHE A 444 52.16 -27.15 11.28
C PHE A 444 53.00 -28.09 12.16
N ASP A 445 54.02 -27.56 12.83
CA ASP A 445 55.01 -28.33 13.61
C ASP A 445 54.36 -29.22 14.68
N GLN A 446 53.29 -28.74 15.33
CA GLN A 446 52.64 -29.44 16.43
C GLN A 446 51.59 -30.46 15.97
N LYS A 447 50.83 -30.14 14.91
CA LYS A 447 49.80 -31.00 14.32
C LYS A 447 49.32 -30.47 12.96
N PRO A 448 48.83 -31.34 12.06
CA PRO A 448 48.05 -30.89 10.93
C PRO A 448 46.71 -30.27 11.38
N ILE A 449 46.26 -29.22 10.68
CA ILE A 449 44.99 -28.54 10.91
C ILE A 449 44.27 -28.35 9.57
N GLU A 450 43.00 -28.76 9.50
CA GLU A 450 42.13 -28.49 8.36
C GLU A 450 41.66 -27.03 8.40
N LEU A 451 42.06 -26.25 7.38
CA LEU A 451 41.66 -24.88 7.15
C LEU A 451 40.46 -24.86 6.19
N VAL A 452 39.33 -24.34 6.66
CA VAL A 452 38.18 -24.01 5.81
C VAL A 452 38.28 -22.53 5.44
N VAL A 453 38.63 -22.26 4.19
CA VAL A 453 38.99 -20.94 3.65
C VAL A 453 38.22 -20.67 2.37
N ILE A 454 38.09 -19.40 1.95
CA ILE A 454 37.57 -19.11 0.60
C ILE A 454 38.63 -19.38 -0.48
N THR A 455 38.23 -19.57 -1.73
CA THR A 455 39.17 -19.90 -2.82
C THR A 455 40.32 -18.89 -2.97
N TYR A 456 40.08 -17.59 -2.78
CA TYR A 456 41.17 -16.60 -2.82
C TYR A 456 42.20 -16.77 -1.69
N GLN A 457 41.74 -17.04 -0.45
CA GLN A 457 42.63 -17.38 0.67
C GLN A 457 43.40 -18.68 0.39
N ALA A 458 42.75 -19.66 -0.25
CA ALA A 458 43.37 -20.92 -0.64
C ALA A 458 44.50 -20.73 -1.65
N CYS A 459 44.26 -19.98 -2.74
CA CYS A 459 45.29 -19.64 -3.72
C CYS A 459 46.50 -18.94 -3.09
N LEU A 460 46.26 -17.99 -2.19
CA LEU A 460 47.33 -17.29 -1.47
C LEU A 460 48.16 -18.22 -0.57
N LEU A 461 47.51 -19.12 0.19
CA LEU A 461 48.21 -20.09 1.03
C LEU A 461 49.02 -21.10 0.21
N MET A 462 48.56 -21.45 -0.99
CA MET A 462 49.25 -22.42 -1.85
C MET A 462 50.60 -21.90 -2.38
N LEU A 463 50.80 -20.59 -2.48
CA LEU A 463 52.09 -19.98 -2.86
C LEU A 463 53.21 -20.31 -1.85
N PHE A 464 52.86 -20.50 -0.59
CA PHE A 464 53.81 -20.81 0.48
C PHE A 464 54.29 -22.27 0.48
N ASN A 465 53.81 -23.13 -0.42
CA ASN A 465 54.39 -24.46 -0.63
C ASN A 465 55.72 -24.42 -1.41
N THR A 466 56.00 -23.32 -2.12
CA THR A 466 57.23 -23.13 -2.92
C THR A 466 58.18 -22.08 -2.35
N SER A 467 57.72 -21.26 -1.39
CA SER A 467 58.51 -20.18 -0.79
C SER A 467 58.03 -19.91 0.63
N ASP A 468 58.90 -20.07 1.63
CA ASP A 468 58.51 -19.88 3.04
C ASP A 468 58.12 -18.42 3.35
N LYS A 469 58.67 -17.46 2.58
CA LYS A 469 58.48 -16.01 2.74
C LYS A 469 58.27 -15.32 1.39
N LEU A 470 57.31 -14.39 1.33
CA LEU A 470 56.95 -13.61 0.14
C LEU A 470 56.56 -12.17 0.53
N SER A 471 56.96 -11.19 -0.27
CA SER A 471 56.54 -9.79 -0.12
C SER A 471 55.16 -9.54 -0.75
N TYR A 472 54.47 -8.47 -0.32
CA TYR A 472 53.17 -8.09 -0.88
C TYR A 472 53.15 -7.98 -2.43
N PRO A 473 54.14 -7.35 -3.10
CA PRO A 473 54.16 -7.26 -4.57
C PRO A 473 54.38 -8.61 -5.27
N GLU A 474 55.17 -9.50 -4.67
CA GLU A 474 55.37 -10.87 -5.19
C GLU A 474 54.08 -11.67 -5.10
N ILE A 475 53.39 -11.63 -3.96
CA ILE A 475 52.09 -12.27 -3.77
C ILE A 475 51.06 -11.72 -4.77
N MET A 476 51.02 -10.40 -4.97
CA MET A 476 50.13 -9.76 -5.95
C MET A 476 50.41 -10.25 -7.37
N THR A 477 51.69 -10.30 -7.77
CA THR A 477 52.11 -10.73 -9.11
C THR A 477 51.83 -12.22 -9.34
N GLN A 478 52.13 -13.08 -8.36
CA GLN A 478 51.92 -14.53 -8.48
C GLN A 478 50.44 -14.92 -8.45
N SER A 479 49.61 -14.24 -7.66
CA SER A 479 48.17 -14.53 -7.57
C SER A 479 47.32 -13.82 -8.65
N ASN A 480 47.83 -12.77 -9.27
CA ASN A 480 47.08 -11.85 -10.16
C ASN A 480 45.81 -11.24 -9.51
N LEU A 481 45.83 -11.06 -8.19
CA LEU A 481 44.74 -10.44 -7.44
C LEU A 481 44.78 -8.91 -7.48
N SER A 482 43.61 -8.29 -7.41
CA SER A 482 43.48 -6.83 -7.34
C SER A 482 43.99 -6.29 -6.00
N ASN A 483 44.47 -5.03 -6.03
CA ASN A 483 44.89 -4.30 -4.84
C ASN A 483 43.72 -3.98 -3.88
N ASP A 484 42.47 -4.13 -4.34
CA ASP A 484 41.24 -3.91 -3.55
C ASP A 484 40.94 -5.11 -2.62
N ASP A 485 41.19 -6.33 -3.08
CA ASP A 485 40.88 -7.55 -2.32
C ASP A 485 42.08 -8.09 -1.52
N LEU A 486 43.30 -7.95 -2.06
CA LEU A 486 44.51 -8.55 -1.49
C LEU A 486 44.82 -8.11 -0.03
N PRO A 487 44.72 -6.82 0.38
CA PRO A 487 44.96 -6.42 1.77
C PRO A 487 43.99 -7.09 2.75
N ARG A 488 42.71 -7.25 2.35
CA ARG A 488 41.67 -7.86 3.18
C ARG A 488 41.91 -9.35 3.37
N LEU A 489 42.35 -10.03 2.30
CA LEU A 489 42.72 -11.44 2.32
C LEU A 489 43.95 -11.67 3.22
N LEU A 490 45.03 -10.92 3.02
CA LEU A 490 46.24 -11.05 3.83
C LEU A 490 46.01 -10.69 5.30
N HIS A 491 45.19 -9.67 5.60
CA HIS A 491 44.79 -9.33 6.97
C HIS A 491 44.11 -10.53 7.66
N SER A 492 43.18 -11.20 6.97
CA SER A 492 42.47 -12.37 7.51
C SER A 492 43.37 -13.58 7.83
N LEU A 493 44.51 -13.70 7.15
CA LEU A 493 45.47 -14.80 7.31
C LEU A 493 46.61 -14.50 8.30
N SER A 494 46.84 -13.23 8.64
CA SER A 494 48.03 -12.79 9.41
C SER A 494 47.75 -11.90 10.64
N CYS A 495 46.73 -11.06 10.58
CA CYS A 495 46.45 -10.04 11.60
C CYS A 495 45.32 -10.42 12.56
N GLU A 496 44.37 -11.25 12.10
CA GLU A 496 43.19 -11.66 12.87
C GLU A 496 43.48 -12.80 13.87
N LYS A 497 42.39 -13.47 14.32
CA LYS A 497 42.40 -14.58 15.29
C LYS A 497 43.36 -15.71 14.89
N TYR A 498 43.44 -16.05 13.61
CA TYR A 498 44.23 -17.18 13.10
C TYR A 498 45.45 -16.65 12.33
N LYS A 499 46.57 -16.50 13.03
CA LYS A 499 47.85 -16.06 12.46
C LYS A 499 48.57 -17.21 11.75
N ILE A 500 48.00 -17.63 10.63
CA ILE A 500 48.53 -18.70 9.75
C ILE A 500 49.78 -18.20 9.02
N LEU A 501 49.81 -16.90 8.69
CA LEU A 501 50.98 -16.19 8.19
C LEU A 501 51.51 -15.23 9.27
N SER A 502 52.83 -15.21 9.44
CA SER A 502 53.55 -14.18 10.19
C SER A 502 53.76 -12.97 9.28
N LYS A 503 53.52 -11.76 9.79
CA LYS A 503 53.65 -10.50 9.05
C LYS A 503 54.80 -9.67 9.59
N GLU A 504 55.65 -9.17 8.70
CA GLU A 504 56.72 -8.22 9.01
C GLU A 504 56.55 -6.92 8.20
N PRO A 505 56.48 -5.73 8.84
CA PRO A 505 56.41 -5.52 10.29
C PRO A 505 55.07 -6.00 10.89
N ASN A 506 55.12 -6.47 12.14
CA ASN A 506 53.97 -7.01 12.89
C ASN A 506 53.03 -5.88 13.36
N THR A 507 52.26 -5.34 12.41
CA THR A 507 51.24 -4.30 12.61
C THR A 507 49.86 -4.83 12.25
N LYS A 508 48.80 -4.18 12.76
CA LYS A 508 47.41 -4.57 12.46
C LYS A 508 46.92 -4.18 11.04
N ILE A 509 47.74 -3.45 10.27
CA ILE A 509 47.36 -2.93 8.95
C ILE A 509 48.28 -3.56 7.91
N VAL A 510 47.70 -4.05 6.82
CA VAL A 510 48.45 -4.54 5.66
C VAL A 510 48.77 -3.38 4.71
N THR A 511 50.02 -3.30 4.28
CA THR A 511 50.59 -2.30 3.39
C THR A 511 51.41 -2.97 2.29
N GLN A 512 51.69 -2.25 1.20
CA GLN A 512 52.40 -2.78 0.03
C GLN A 512 53.89 -3.08 0.28
N ASN A 513 54.44 -2.65 1.42
CA ASN A 513 55.84 -2.89 1.81
C ASN A 513 55.99 -4.06 2.79
N ASP A 514 54.90 -4.73 3.14
CA ASP A 514 54.92 -5.83 4.11
C ASP A 514 55.40 -7.15 3.47
N SER A 515 56.05 -7.96 4.30
CA SER A 515 56.42 -9.34 3.99
C SER A 515 55.63 -10.32 4.85
N PHE A 516 55.33 -11.48 4.27
CA PHE A 516 54.55 -12.55 4.89
C PHE A 516 55.35 -13.84 4.86
N GLU A 517 55.29 -14.61 5.94
CA GLU A 517 56.04 -15.85 6.14
C GLU A 517 55.10 -16.93 6.71
N PHE A 518 55.24 -18.19 6.31
CA PHE A 518 54.37 -19.25 6.84
C PHE A 518 54.65 -19.52 8.33
N ASN A 519 53.63 -19.44 9.18
CA ASN A 519 53.80 -19.61 10.62
C ASN A 519 53.76 -21.10 11.02
N HIS A 520 54.87 -21.81 10.81
CA HIS A 520 55.05 -23.22 11.20
C HIS A 520 54.63 -23.54 12.65
N LYS A 521 54.77 -22.56 13.56
CA LYS A 521 54.48 -22.68 14.99
C LYS A 521 53.02 -22.38 15.37
N PHE A 522 52.15 -22.09 14.39
CA PHE A 522 50.73 -21.86 14.62
C PHE A 522 50.05 -23.11 15.23
N ASN A 523 49.14 -22.87 16.19
CA ASN A 523 48.32 -23.92 16.80
C ASN A 523 46.97 -23.34 17.26
N ASP A 524 45.91 -24.14 17.17
CA ASP A 524 44.59 -23.88 17.74
C ASP A 524 44.12 -25.13 18.51
N ARG A 525 43.15 -25.03 19.43
CA ARG A 525 42.60 -26.21 20.11
C ARG A 525 41.87 -27.14 19.13
N MET A 526 41.13 -26.57 18.18
CA MET A 526 40.39 -27.31 17.15
C MET A 526 41.35 -27.95 16.14
N ARG A 527 40.91 -29.05 15.51
CA ARG A 527 41.62 -29.67 14.36
C ARG A 527 41.10 -29.19 13.00
N ARG A 528 39.95 -28.52 13.00
CA ARG A 528 39.30 -27.91 11.85
C ARG A 528 38.92 -26.48 12.22
N ILE A 529 39.45 -25.49 11.51
CA ILE A 529 39.14 -24.08 11.75
C ILE A 529 38.61 -23.43 10.48
N LYS A 530 37.55 -22.63 10.62
CA LYS A 530 37.04 -21.79 9.54
C LYS A 530 37.65 -20.41 9.68
N VAL A 531 38.46 -19.99 8.72
CA VAL A 531 39.07 -18.66 8.70
C VAL A 531 37.99 -17.68 8.24
N PRO A 532 37.58 -16.71 9.08
CA PRO A 532 36.65 -15.69 8.63
C PRO A 532 37.31 -14.79 7.57
N LEU A 533 36.50 -14.14 6.78
CA LEU A 533 36.93 -13.03 5.93
C LEU A 533 36.26 -11.76 6.48
N PRO A 534 36.99 -10.64 6.63
CA PRO A 534 36.38 -9.37 7.02
C PRO A 534 35.18 -9.05 6.13
N LEU A 535 34.06 -8.72 6.77
CA LEU A 535 32.84 -8.31 6.08
C LEU A 535 33.11 -6.99 5.34
N VAL A 536 32.85 -6.99 4.04
CA VAL A 536 32.80 -5.75 3.25
C VAL A 536 31.40 -5.19 3.37
N ASP A 537 31.31 -3.90 3.70
CA ASP A 537 30.05 -3.17 3.57
C ASP A 537 29.72 -2.93 2.09
N GLU A 538 29.05 -3.90 1.48
CA GLU A 538 28.61 -3.83 0.09
C GLU A 538 27.34 -2.98 -0.09
N ARG A 539 26.83 -2.36 0.98
CA ARG A 539 25.56 -1.65 0.98
C ARG A 539 25.52 -0.54 -0.05
N LYS A 540 26.56 0.31 -0.12
CA LYS A 540 26.66 1.38 -1.12
C LYS A 540 26.48 0.86 -2.54
N LYS A 541 27.12 -0.27 -2.86
CA LYS A 541 26.99 -0.91 -4.17
C LYS A 541 25.56 -1.39 -4.45
N VAL A 542 24.91 -2.04 -3.48
CA VAL A 542 23.49 -2.47 -3.63
C VAL A 542 22.58 -1.26 -3.87
N VAL A 543 22.82 -0.15 -3.16
CA VAL A 543 22.07 1.09 -3.33
C VAL A 543 22.29 1.71 -4.72
N GLU A 544 23.54 1.75 -5.21
CA GLU A 544 23.88 2.21 -6.56
C GLU A 544 23.27 1.33 -7.66
N ASP A 545 23.32 0.00 -7.50
CA ASP A 545 22.75 -0.98 -8.43
C ASP A 545 21.20 -0.83 -8.50
N VAL A 546 20.49 -0.76 -7.36
CA VAL A 546 19.03 -0.51 -7.34
C VAL A 546 18.67 0.83 -7.98
N HIS A 547 19.41 1.90 -7.66
CA HIS A 547 19.19 3.20 -8.31
C HIS A 547 19.47 3.18 -9.82
N LYS A 548 20.33 2.28 -10.31
CA LYS A 548 20.59 2.08 -11.74
C LYS A 548 19.42 1.36 -12.41
N ASP A 549 18.93 0.30 -11.80
CA ASP A 549 17.80 -0.47 -12.34
C ASP A 549 16.50 0.34 -12.36
N ARG A 550 16.27 1.20 -11.34
CA ARG A 550 15.17 2.19 -11.35
C ARG A 550 15.21 3.11 -12.59
N ARG A 551 16.39 3.57 -13.03
CA ARG A 551 16.50 4.43 -14.21
C ARG A 551 16.03 3.71 -15.47
N TYR A 552 16.53 2.49 -15.71
CA TYR A 552 16.10 1.68 -16.86
C TYR A 552 14.61 1.30 -16.79
N ALA A 553 14.07 1.03 -15.60
CA ALA A 553 12.65 0.75 -15.42
C ALA A 553 11.77 1.97 -15.75
N ILE A 554 12.20 3.18 -15.35
CA ILE A 554 11.55 4.45 -15.71
C ILE A 554 11.61 4.66 -17.23
N ASP A 555 12.78 4.50 -17.86
CA ASP A 555 12.93 4.64 -19.32
C ASP A 555 11.98 3.69 -20.07
N ALA A 556 11.99 2.41 -19.70
CA ALA A 556 11.15 1.40 -20.30
C ALA A 556 9.65 1.65 -20.04
N ALA A 557 9.28 2.25 -18.91
CA ALA A 557 7.90 2.69 -18.65
C ALA A 557 7.49 3.85 -19.56
N ILE A 558 8.34 4.89 -19.68
CA ILE A 558 8.11 6.04 -20.57
C ILE A 558 7.96 5.55 -22.03
N VAL A 559 8.91 4.77 -22.55
CA VAL A 559 8.87 4.26 -23.94
C VAL A 559 7.63 3.39 -24.19
N ARG A 560 7.17 2.60 -23.22
CA ARG A 560 5.91 1.83 -23.34
C ARG A 560 4.69 2.72 -23.43
N ILE A 561 4.55 3.70 -22.53
CA ILE A 561 3.42 4.65 -22.52
C ILE A 561 3.39 5.46 -23.83
N MET A 562 4.54 5.94 -24.29
CA MET A 562 4.66 6.71 -25.53
C MET A 562 4.29 5.90 -26.77
N LYS A 563 4.55 4.58 -26.76
CA LYS A 563 4.13 3.67 -27.83
C LYS A 563 2.61 3.42 -27.84
N GLU A 564 1.92 3.58 -26.72
CA GLU A 564 0.47 3.37 -26.60
C GLU A 564 -0.36 4.64 -26.82
N LEU A 565 0.19 5.83 -26.53
CA LEU A 565 -0.56 7.09 -26.53
C LEU A 565 -0.19 8.09 -27.64
N GLU A 566 0.90 7.86 -28.39
CA GLU A 566 1.53 8.76 -29.39
C GLU A 566 2.04 10.10 -28.85
N SER A 567 1.26 10.77 -28.00
CA SER A 567 1.60 11.97 -27.23
C SER A 567 1.30 11.77 -25.73
N PHE A 568 2.11 12.37 -24.86
CA PHE A 568 1.91 12.32 -23.41
C PHE A 568 2.13 13.68 -22.76
N GLY A 569 1.13 14.15 -22.01
CA GLY A 569 1.21 15.36 -21.19
C GLY A 569 1.61 15.05 -19.75
N LEU A 570 2.68 15.68 -19.25
CA LEU A 570 3.16 15.45 -17.88
C LEU A 570 2.34 16.25 -16.85
N SER A 571 1.06 15.88 -16.68
CA SER A 571 0.19 16.46 -15.64
C SER A 571 0.77 16.21 -14.25
N THR A 572 1.12 17.29 -13.56
CA THR A 572 1.83 17.30 -12.27
C THR A 572 1.06 16.69 -11.08
N ALA A 573 -0.16 16.22 -11.28
CA ALA A 573 -1.08 15.79 -10.22
C ALA A 573 -0.95 14.31 -9.79
N ASN A 574 -0.51 13.40 -10.68
CA ASN A 574 -0.65 11.94 -10.48
C ASN A 574 0.65 11.13 -10.48
N LEU A 575 1.81 11.76 -10.71
CA LEU A 575 3.11 11.09 -10.58
C LEU A 575 3.62 11.27 -9.15
N GLY A 576 4.02 10.17 -8.50
CA GLY A 576 4.43 10.13 -7.09
C GLY A 576 5.75 10.87 -6.78
N PRO A 577 6.43 10.58 -5.65
CA PRO A 577 7.52 11.41 -5.12
C PRO A 577 8.75 11.62 -6.03
N ASP A 578 8.84 10.93 -7.17
CA ASP A 578 10.03 10.91 -8.04
C ASP A 578 9.92 11.77 -9.33
N ILE A 579 9.03 12.78 -9.34
CA ILE A 579 8.84 13.71 -10.49
C ILE A 579 10.18 14.28 -11.00
N LYS A 580 11.15 14.54 -10.10
CA LYS A 580 12.48 15.05 -10.48
C LYS A 580 13.30 14.04 -11.27
N ALA A 581 13.30 12.75 -10.89
CA ALA A 581 14.00 11.73 -11.67
C ALA A 581 13.31 11.49 -13.01
N ILE A 582 11.96 11.43 -13.03
CA ILE A 582 11.18 11.28 -14.27
C ILE A 582 11.50 12.40 -15.26
N LYS A 583 11.48 13.67 -14.81
CA LYS A 583 11.87 14.81 -15.66
C LYS A 583 13.28 14.66 -16.22
N LYS A 584 14.26 14.29 -15.39
CA LYS A 584 15.64 14.06 -15.85
C LYS A 584 15.71 12.97 -16.92
N ARG A 585 15.02 11.83 -16.72
CA ARG A 585 14.97 10.74 -17.72
C ARG A 585 14.31 11.15 -19.03
N ILE A 586 13.30 12.04 -18.99
CA ILE A 586 12.70 12.60 -20.20
C ILE A 586 13.71 13.48 -20.96
N GLU A 587 14.47 14.36 -20.31
CA GLU A 587 15.54 15.10 -21.00
C GLU A 587 16.62 14.16 -21.57
N ASP A 588 17.01 13.13 -20.80
CA ASP A 588 17.97 12.12 -21.26
C ASP A 588 17.45 11.38 -22.52
N LEU A 589 16.16 11.01 -22.56
CA LEU A 589 15.53 10.36 -23.72
C LEU A 589 15.33 11.31 -24.92
N ILE A 590 15.09 12.61 -24.70
CA ILE A 590 15.09 13.63 -25.75
C ILE A 590 16.50 13.76 -26.36
N SER A 591 17.54 13.79 -25.51
CA SER A 591 18.94 13.86 -25.97
C SER A 591 19.41 12.63 -26.75
N GLN A 592 18.68 11.51 -26.61
CA GLN A 592 18.90 10.25 -27.33
C GLN A 592 17.90 10.06 -28.49
N GLU A 593 17.18 11.11 -28.88
CA GLU A 593 16.24 11.13 -30.02
C GLU A 593 15.07 10.12 -29.92
N TYR A 594 14.76 9.62 -28.71
CA TYR A 594 13.57 8.79 -28.49
C TYR A 594 12.28 9.61 -28.34
N LEU A 595 12.40 10.87 -27.90
CA LEU A 595 11.29 11.78 -27.60
C LEU A 595 11.56 13.17 -28.19
N GLU A 596 10.49 13.84 -28.60
CA GLU A 596 10.50 15.28 -28.91
C GLU A 596 9.48 16.04 -28.06
N ARG A 597 9.71 17.35 -27.87
CA ARG A 597 8.70 18.25 -27.26
C ARG A 597 7.78 18.77 -28.34
N GLU A 598 6.49 18.83 -28.05
CA GLU A 598 5.55 19.44 -28.99
C GLU A 598 5.79 20.95 -29.13
N LYS A 599 5.65 21.45 -30.36
CA LYS A 599 5.92 22.86 -30.70
C LYS A 599 4.94 23.83 -30.05
N GLU A 600 3.73 23.38 -29.76
CA GLU A 600 2.65 24.21 -29.20
C GLU A 600 2.54 24.13 -27.67
N ASN A 601 2.99 23.02 -27.05
CA ASN A 601 2.91 22.82 -25.61
C ASN A 601 4.18 22.16 -25.03
N PRO A 602 5.04 22.92 -24.33
CA PRO A 602 6.29 22.40 -23.75
C PRO A 602 6.12 21.30 -22.67
N ASN A 603 4.89 21.07 -22.20
CA ASN A 603 4.54 20.01 -21.25
C ASN A 603 4.01 18.73 -21.92
N MET A 604 3.88 18.72 -23.25
CA MET A 604 3.57 17.54 -24.05
C MET A 604 4.79 17.05 -24.81
N PHE A 605 4.93 15.73 -24.84
CA PHE A 605 6.02 15.01 -25.46
C PHE A 605 5.43 14.05 -26.50
N ARG A 606 6.09 13.90 -27.64
CA ARG A 606 5.74 12.97 -28.72
C ARG A 606 6.89 11.98 -28.95
N GLY A 607 6.57 10.76 -29.37
CA GLY A 607 7.57 9.77 -29.78
C GLY A 607 8.11 10.07 -31.17
N VAL A 608 9.43 9.96 -31.37
CA VAL A 608 10.05 10.22 -32.67
C VAL A 608 9.81 9.03 -33.63
N GLU A 609 9.19 9.30 -34.77
CA GLU A 609 8.91 8.29 -35.81
C GLU A 609 10.21 7.82 -36.49
N GLY A 610 10.73 6.68 -36.04
CA GLY A 610 11.91 6.05 -36.64
C GLY A 610 12.49 4.89 -35.82
N TYR A 611 12.40 4.96 -34.49
CA TYR A 611 12.97 3.95 -33.57
C TYR A 611 12.10 2.71 -33.33
N ALA A 612 11.15 2.40 -34.22
CA ALA A 612 10.28 1.23 -34.16
C ALA A 612 10.98 -0.09 -34.58
N GLY A 613 12.21 -0.31 -34.11
CA GLY A 613 12.84 -1.63 -34.14
C GLY A 613 12.18 -2.59 -33.14
N PRO A 614 12.12 -3.91 -33.42
CA PRO A 614 11.52 -4.87 -32.50
C PRO A 614 12.42 -5.07 -31.27
N VAL A 615 12.15 -4.31 -30.20
CA VAL A 615 12.69 -4.60 -28.87
C VAL A 615 12.26 -6.00 -28.49
N ARG A 616 13.20 -6.96 -28.50
CA ARG A 616 12.96 -8.33 -28.07
C ARG A 616 12.42 -8.29 -26.63
N LYS A 617 11.41 -9.10 -26.34
CA LYS A 617 11.00 -9.41 -24.97
C LYS A 617 12.25 -9.88 -24.20
N VAL A 618 12.57 -9.18 -23.13
CA VAL A 618 13.50 -9.60 -22.07
C VAL A 618 12.64 -10.08 -20.91
#